data_AF-A0A834J2X3-F1
#
_entry.id   AF-A0A834J2X3-F1
#
_cell.length_a   1.000
_cell.length_b   1.000
_cell.length_c   1.000
_cell.angle_alpha   90.00
_cell.angle_beta   90.00
_cell.angle_gamma   90.00
#
_symmetry.space_group_name_H-M   'P 1'
#
loop_
_entity.id
_entity.type
_entity.pdbx_description
1 polymer ?
#
loop_
_entity_poly.entity_id
_entity_poly.type
_entity_poly.pdbx_seq_one_letter_code
_entity_poly.pdbx_strand_id
1 'polypeptide(L)'
;MGDHTNTSPNEIKTLFKFNTEFSADSVEWCPHVPSFFVCGNYHLDDSQSQGSVQKRLGRILLFSISCDEGLKLHQKVNTAGILDLKWCPSTVNEMCLLGAVNSEGILEIYKFDQEKLSCIASYSVKNSNEKDILLLSLDWSTGKYSIITN
;
A
#
# COMPACT_ATOMS: atom_id res chain seq x y z
N MET A 1 -3.30 -51.02 20.74
CA MET A 1 -2.08 -51.11 19.91
C MET A 1 -2.30 -50.15 18.77
N GLY A 2 -1.36 -49.21 18.58
CA GLY A 2 -1.49 -47.96 17.79
C GLY A 2 -2.03 -48.12 16.37
N ASP A 3 -2.46 -47.06 15.72
CA ASP A 3 -1.54 -45.96 15.38
C ASP A 3 -2.27 -44.62 15.19
N HIS A 4 -1.49 -43.58 15.41
CA HIS A 4 -1.81 -42.19 15.58
C HIS A 4 -2.39 -41.56 14.31
N THR A 5 -3.39 -40.71 14.49
CA THR A 5 -3.81 -39.73 13.47
C THR A 5 -2.63 -38.80 13.20
N ASN A 6 -1.83 -39.15 12.20
CA ASN A 6 -0.74 -38.33 11.67
C ASN A 6 -1.37 -37.13 10.94
N THR A 7 -1.73 -36.09 11.69
CA THR A 7 -1.99 -34.78 11.11
C THR A 7 -0.67 -34.29 10.52
N SER A 8 -0.56 -34.32 9.20
CA SER A 8 0.59 -33.75 8.48
C SER A 8 0.82 -32.32 8.96
N PRO A 9 2.09 -31.88 9.12
CA PRO A 9 2.41 -30.53 9.55
C PRO A 9 1.75 -29.53 8.59
N ASN A 10 1.21 -28.43 9.12
CA ASN A 10 0.58 -27.35 8.35
C ASN A 10 1.41 -27.01 7.10
N GLU A 11 0.98 -27.52 5.94
CA GLU A 11 1.72 -27.36 4.69
C GLU A 11 1.48 -25.95 4.16
N ILE A 12 2.54 -25.13 4.14
CA ILE A 12 2.49 -23.81 3.51
C ILE A 12 2.70 -24.00 2.01
N LYS A 13 1.67 -23.72 1.22
CA LYS A 13 1.74 -23.77 -0.24
C LYS A 13 1.69 -22.37 -0.82
N THR A 14 2.71 -22.01 -1.59
CA THR A 14 2.68 -20.81 -2.43
C THR A 14 1.68 -21.00 -3.56
N LEU A 15 0.58 -20.23 -3.55
CA LEU A 15 -0.42 -20.27 -4.63
C LEU A 15 0.04 -19.49 -5.86
N PHE A 16 0.63 -18.31 -5.64
CA PHE A 16 1.07 -17.40 -6.69
C PHE A 16 2.39 -16.72 -6.32
N LYS A 17 3.15 -16.32 -7.32
CA LYS A 17 4.36 -15.50 -7.17
C LYS A 17 4.35 -14.40 -8.21
N PHE A 18 4.73 -13.20 -7.81
CA PHE A 18 4.82 -12.03 -8.69
C PHE A 18 6.15 -11.32 -8.49
N ASN A 19 6.76 -10.80 -9.56
CA ASN A 19 7.95 -9.97 -9.49
C ASN A 19 7.55 -8.49 -9.55
N THR A 20 7.71 -7.77 -8.44
CA THR A 20 7.33 -6.36 -8.29
C THR A 20 8.33 -5.37 -8.92
N GLU A 21 9.44 -5.87 -9.48
CA GLU A 21 10.58 -5.12 -10.05
C GLU A 21 11.39 -4.32 -9.03
N PHE A 22 10.72 -3.65 -8.09
CA PHE A 22 11.31 -3.00 -6.92
C PHE A 22 11.01 -3.80 -5.66
N SER A 23 11.74 -3.53 -4.58
CA SER A 23 11.51 -4.19 -3.29
C SER A 23 10.13 -3.84 -2.75
N ALA A 24 9.28 -4.85 -2.57
CA ALA A 24 7.99 -4.70 -1.92
C ALA A 24 8.19 -4.35 -0.44
N ASP A 25 7.55 -3.28 0.02
CA ASP A 25 7.72 -2.74 1.38
C ASP A 25 6.42 -2.85 2.19
N SER A 26 5.27 -2.71 1.53
CA SER A 26 3.95 -2.84 2.14
C SER A 26 2.98 -3.63 1.26
N VAL A 27 2.05 -4.34 1.91
CA VAL A 27 0.90 -5.00 1.29
C VAL A 27 -0.32 -4.74 2.16
N GLU A 28 -1.41 -4.28 1.55
CA GLU A 28 -2.63 -3.97 2.29
C GLU A 28 -3.90 -4.33 1.51
N TRP A 29 -4.79 -5.05 2.17
CA TRP A 29 -6.04 -5.53 1.61
C TRP A 29 -7.13 -4.46 1.71
N CYS A 30 -7.90 -4.30 0.63
CA CYS A 30 -9.02 -3.37 0.62
C CYS A 30 -10.15 -3.88 1.53
N PRO A 31 -10.56 -3.14 2.57
CA PRO A 31 -11.60 -3.58 3.48
C PRO A 31 -13.00 -3.57 2.86
N HIS A 32 -13.20 -2.81 1.78
CA HIS A 32 -14.49 -2.67 1.09
C HIS A 32 -14.66 -3.65 -0.07
N VAL A 33 -13.55 -4.13 -0.65
CA VAL A 33 -13.53 -5.12 -1.73
C VAL A 33 -12.43 -6.14 -1.46
N PRO A 34 -12.70 -7.18 -0.64
CA PRO A 34 -11.67 -8.06 -0.08
C PRO A 34 -10.86 -8.88 -1.09
N SER A 35 -11.27 -8.95 -2.36
CA SER A 35 -10.48 -9.57 -3.43
C SER A 35 -9.34 -8.68 -3.92
N PHE A 36 -9.36 -7.37 -3.62
CA PHE A 36 -8.36 -6.39 -4.03
C PHE A 36 -7.39 -6.05 -2.90
N PHE A 37 -6.15 -5.80 -3.29
CA PHE A 37 -5.11 -5.33 -2.39
C PHE A 37 -4.11 -4.46 -3.14
N VAL A 38 -3.33 -3.67 -2.40
CA VAL A 38 -2.22 -2.90 -2.94
C VAL A 38 -0.90 -3.42 -2.41
N CYS A 39 0.14 -3.27 -3.22
CA CYS A 39 1.51 -3.43 -2.80
C CYS A 39 2.29 -2.15 -3.09
N GLY A 40 2.84 -1.56 -2.04
CA GLY A 40 3.77 -0.44 -2.13
C GLY A 40 5.18 -0.97 -2.29
N ASN A 41 5.96 -0.33 -3.15
CA ASN A 41 7.35 -0.69 -3.33
C ASN A 41 8.28 0.52 -3.27
N TYR A 42 9.54 0.19 -3.02
CA TYR A 42 10.61 1.14 -2.77
C TYR A 42 11.89 0.68 -3.46
N HIS A 43 12.60 1.62 -4.08
CA HIS A 43 13.90 1.38 -4.69
C HIS A 43 14.80 2.61 -4.56
N LEU A 44 16.07 2.36 -4.27
CA LEU A 44 17.11 3.38 -4.22
C LEU A 44 17.79 3.43 -5.59
N ASP A 45 17.72 4.59 -6.25
CA ASP A 45 18.33 4.75 -7.57
C ASP A 45 19.84 4.98 -7.44
N ASP A 46 20.60 3.90 -7.63
CA ASP A 46 22.06 3.89 -7.56
C ASP A 46 22.75 4.39 -8.85
N SER A 47 21.98 4.80 -9.87
CA SER A 47 22.55 5.33 -11.13
C SER A 47 23.17 6.74 -10.98
N GLN A 48 22.98 7.35 -9.82
CA GLN A 48 23.41 8.70 -9.49
C GLN A 48 24.85 8.72 -8.97
N SER A 49 25.71 9.53 -9.60
CA SER A 49 27.12 9.70 -9.21
C SER A 49 27.27 10.34 -7.84
N GLN A 50 28.41 10.10 -7.17
CA GLN A 50 28.70 10.70 -5.86
C GLN A 50 28.56 12.24 -5.92
N GLY A 51 27.51 12.77 -5.29
CA GLY A 51 27.24 14.21 -5.21
C GLY A 51 25.83 14.67 -5.62
N SER A 52 25.01 13.83 -6.26
CA SER A 52 23.59 14.16 -6.51
C SER A 52 22.67 13.64 -5.39
N VAL A 53 21.51 14.27 -5.26
CA VAL A 53 20.48 13.88 -4.28
C VAL A 53 20.01 12.46 -4.61
N GLN A 54 20.14 11.55 -3.65
CA GLN A 54 19.74 10.15 -3.80
C GLN A 54 18.25 10.05 -4.07
N LYS A 55 17.87 9.53 -5.24
CA LYS A 55 16.47 9.41 -5.65
C LYS A 55 15.88 8.10 -5.15
N ARG A 56 14.68 8.17 -4.59
CA ARG A 56 13.92 7.04 -4.05
C ARG A 56 12.70 6.84 -4.93
N LEU A 57 12.71 5.78 -5.73
CA LEU A 57 11.65 5.43 -6.66
C LEU A 57 10.65 4.47 -6.01
N GLY A 58 9.38 4.57 -6.40
CA GLY A 58 8.35 3.68 -5.89
C GLY A 58 7.17 3.56 -6.84
N ARG A 59 6.29 2.61 -6.51
CA ARG A 59 5.06 2.32 -7.21
C ARG A 59 4.00 1.82 -6.23
N ILE A 60 2.76 2.13 -6.55
CA ILE A 60 1.59 1.43 -6.01
C ILE A 60 1.15 0.42 -7.07
N LEU A 61 1.12 -0.85 -6.69
CA LEU A 61 0.66 -1.95 -7.52
C LEU A 61 -0.71 -2.39 -7.03
N LEU A 62 -1.75 -2.24 -7.85
CA LEU A 62 -3.11 -2.69 -7.54
C LEU A 62 -3.32 -4.10 -8.06
N PHE A 63 -3.60 -5.03 -7.15
CA PHE A 63 -3.85 -6.43 -7.46
C PHE A 63 -5.26 -6.85 -7.10
N SER A 64 -5.73 -7.93 -7.73
CA SER A 64 -6.82 -8.74 -7.23
C SER A 64 -6.45 -10.22 -7.19
N ILE A 65 -7.15 -10.98 -6.36
CA ILE A 65 -7.11 -12.44 -6.36
C ILE A 65 -8.53 -13.02 -6.47
N SER A 66 -8.71 -14.03 -7.31
CA SER A 66 -9.96 -14.80 -7.40
C SER A 66 -9.69 -16.27 -7.67
N CYS A 67 -10.70 -17.13 -7.49
CA CYS A 67 -10.59 -18.55 -7.81
C CYS A 67 -10.45 -18.80 -9.32
N ASP A 68 -11.09 -17.98 -10.13
CA ASP A 68 -11.18 -18.18 -11.58
C ASP A 68 -9.97 -17.60 -12.33
N GLU A 69 -9.55 -16.38 -11.97
CA GLU A 69 -8.44 -15.67 -12.65
C GLU A 69 -7.11 -15.77 -11.89
N GLY A 70 -7.12 -16.20 -10.63
CA GLY A 70 -5.93 -16.21 -9.79
C GLY A 70 -5.46 -14.80 -9.43
N LEU A 71 -4.14 -14.60 -9.30
CA LEU A 71 -3.53 -13.30 -9.03
C LEU A 71 -3.43 -12.46 -10.30
N LYS A 72 -4.02 -11.26 -10.28
CA LYS A 72 -4.05 -10.31 -11.41
C LYS A 72 -3.55 -8.93 -10.99
N LEU A 73 -2.70 -8.33 -11.81
CA LEU A 73 -2.27 -6.94 -11.68
C LEU A 73 -3.16 -6.05 -12.56
N HIS A 74 -3.81 -5.06 -11.96
CA HIS A 74 -4.69 -4.12 -12.66
C HIS A 74 -3.99 -2.81 -13.03
N GLN A 75 -3.14 -2.31 -12.14
CA GLN A 75 -2.55 -0.98 -12.31
C GLN A 75 -1.16 -0.90 -11.67
N LYS A 76 -0.28 -0.12 -12.32
CA LYS A 76 0.97 0.39 -11.75
C LYS A 76 0.90 1.91 -11.72
N VAL A 77 0.97 2.51 -10.54
CA VAL A 77 1.08 3.97 -10.37
C VAL A 77 2.50 4.30 -9.99
N ASN A 78 3.23 5.06 -10.82
CA ASN A 78 4.60 5.50 -10.49
C ASN A 78 4.57 6.66 -9.50
N THR A 79 5.46 6.62 -8.51
CA THR A 79 5.58 7.58 -7.41
C THR A 79 7.04 7.65 -6.93
N ALA A 80 7.35 8.52 -5.98
CA ALA A 80 8.49 8.32 -5.11
C ALA A 80 8.32 7.05 -4.25
N GLY A 81 9.40 6.58 -3.62
CA GLY A 81 9.40 5.37 -2.78
C GLY A 81 8.23 5.35 -1.80
N ILE A 82 7.35 4.35 -1.90
CA ILE A 82 6.21 4.19 -1.00
C ILE A 82 6.72 3.61 0.32
N LEU A 83 6.30 4.20 1.42
CA LEU A 83 6.72 3.81 2.77
C LEU A 83 5.55 3.32 3.63
N ASP A 84 4.34 3.82 3.36
CA ASP A 84 3.12 3.27 3.97
C ASP A 84 1.90 3.47 3.06
N LEU A 85 1.01 2.50 3.11
CA LEU A 85 -0.27 2.47 2.42
C LEU A 85 -1.32 2.11 3.46
N LYS A 86 -2.40 2.90 3.52
CA LYS A 86 -3.52 2.64 4.42
C LYS A 86 -4.87 2.83 3.73
N TRP A 87 -5.64 1.77 3.57
CA TRP A 87 -7.03 1.85 3.16
C TRP A 87 -7.83 2.51 4.27
N CYS A 88 -8.70 3.44 3.91
CA CYS A 88 -9.65 4.01 4.85
C CYS A 88 -10.63 2.90 5.28
N PRO A 89 -10.75 2.61 6.59
CA PRO A 89 -11.62 1.54 7.07
C PRO A 89 -13.11 1.84 6.87
N SER A 90 -13.47 3.10 6.62
CA SER A 90 -14.84 3.55 6.34
C SER A 90 -14.90 4.23 4.98
N THR A 91 -16.05 4.20 4.33
CA THR A 91 -16.25 4.99 3.12
C THR A 91 -16.44 6.46 3.48
N VAL A 92 -15.90 7.36 2.65
CA VAL A 92 -16.05 8.82 2.82
C VAL A 92 -16.83 9.33 1.63
N ASN A 93 -18.04 9.85 1.86
CA ASN A 93 -18.99 10.19 0.78
C ASN A 93 -19.13 9.06 -0.25
N GLU A 94 -19.34 7.83 0.24
CA GLU A 94 -19.46 6.62 -0.58
C GLU A 94 -18.19 6.20 -1.35
N MET A 95 -17.07 6.90 -1.14
CA MET A 95 -15.80 6.57 -1.80
C MET A 95 -14.97 5.56 -0.99
N CYS A 96 -14.39 4.60 -1.69
CA CYS A 96 -13.33 3.74 -1.19
C CYS A 96 -11.98 4.45 -1.36
N LEU A 97 -11.33 4.81 -0.25
CA LEU A 97 -10.12 5.63 -0.27
C LEU A 97 -8.90 4.87 0.24
N LEU A 98 -7.76 5.14 -0.40
CA LEU A 98 -6.43 4.68 0.00
C LEU A 98 -5.56 5.91 0.27
N GLY A 99 -4.95 5.96 1.45
CA GLY A 99 -3.88 6.91 1.74
C GLY A 99 -2.53 6.30 1.36
N ALA A 100 -1.64 7.12 0.82
CA ALA A 100 -0.27 6.75 0.52
C ALA A 100 0.69 7.84 1.00
N VAL A 101 1.77 7.45 1.67
CA VAL A 101 2.87 8.36 1.97
C VAL A 101 4.17 7.86 1.35
N ASN A 102 4.98 8.82 0.91
CA ASN A 102 6.18 8.51 0.14
C ASN A 102 7.44 9.23 0.65
N SER A 103 8.56 8.85 0.05
CA SER A 103 9.89 9.30 0.39
C SER A 103 10.20 10.76 -0.02
N GLU A 104 9.24 11.48 -0.59
CA GLU A 104 9.38 12.91 -0.89
C GLU A 104 8.62 13.80 0.10
N GLY A 105 8.05 13.22 1.15
CA GLY A 105 7.29 13.96 2.15
C GLY A 105 5.87 14.30 1.68
N ILE A 106 5.31 13.50 0.76
CA ILE A 106 3.99 13.72 0.17
C ILE A 106 3.01 12.68 0.72
N LEU A 107 1.85 13.17 1.16
CA LEU A 107 0.65 12.39 1.42
C LEU A 107 -0.29 12.51 0.21
N GLU A 108 -0.71 11.39 -0.34
CA GLU A 108 -1.67 11.33 -1.44
C GLU A 108 -2.88 10.49 -1.06
N ILE A 109 -4.06 10.91 -1.52
CA ILE A 109 -5.31 10.18 -1.36
C ILE A 109 -5.77 9.69 -2.72
N TYR A 110 -5.98 8.38 -2.83
CA TYR A 110 -6.46 7.71 -4.02
C TYR A 110 -7.90 7.23 -3.81
N LYS A 111 -8.76 7.49 -4.79
CA LYS A 111 -10.07 6.85 -4.91
C LYS A 111 -9.92 5.54 -5.69
N PHE A 112 -10.41 4.45 -5.12
CA PHE A 112 -10.61 3.18 -5.83
C PHE A 112 -12.02 3.14 -6.44
N ASP A 113 -12.07 2.92 -7.75
CA ASP A 113 -13.29 2.78 -8.52
C ASP A 113 -13.01 2.02 -9.81
N GLN A 114 -13.93 1.17 -10.25
CA GLN A 114 -13.79 0.38 -11.49
C GLN A 114 -12.41 -0.30 -11.64
N GLU A 115 -11.95 -0.98 -10.58
CA GLU A 115 -10.66 -1.69 -10.54
C GLU A 115 -9.44 -0.78 -10.78
N LYS A 116 -9.56 0.50 -10.46
CA LYS A 116 -8.52 1.52 -10.70
C LYS A 116 -8.40 2.50 -9.54
N LEU A 117 -7.16 2.89 -9.25
CA LEU A 117 -6.81 3.98 -8.36
C LEU A 117 -6.66 5.30 -9.15
N SER A 118 -7.29 6.35 -8.62
CA SER A 118 -7.18 7.72 -9.13
C SER A 118 -6.78 8.65 -7.99
N CYS A 119 -5.68 9.39 -8.14
CA CYS A 119 -5.27 10.37 -7.14
C CYS A 119 -6.25 11.55 -7.16
N ILE A 120 -6.85 11.84 -5.99
CA ILE A 120 -7.86 12.90 -5.83
C ILE A 120 -7.39 14.04 -4.92
N ALA A 121 -6.34 13.83 -4.14
CA ALA A 121 -5.72 14.86 -3.32
C ALA A 121 -4.24 14.56 -3.08
N SER A 122 -3.44 15.60 -2.93
CA SER A 122 -2.02 15.52 -2.61
C SER A 122 -1.64 16.67 -1.68
N TYR A 123 -0.81 16.37 -0.68
CA TYR A 123 -0.32 17.34 0.30
C TYR A 123 1.17 17.10 0.55
N SER A 124 1.98 18.15 0.43
CA SER A 124 3.40 18.10 0.78
C SER A 124 3.63 18.65 2.18
N VAL A 125 4.30 17.88 3.03
CA VAL A 125 4.69 18.28 4.39
C VAL A 125 5.92 19.20 4.37
N LYS A 126 6.59 19.34 3.22
CA LYS A 126 7.79 20.18 3.09
C LYS A 126 7.47 21.66 3.36
N ASN A 127 7.98 22.16 4.48
CA ASN A 127 8.28 23.58 4.61
C ASN A 127 9.58 23.86 3.84
N SER A 128 9.66 25.01 3.17
CA SER A 128 10.58 25.34 2.06
C SER A 128 12.09 25.12 2.25
N ASN A 129 12.57 24.66 3.42
CA ASN A 129 14.00 24.55 3.76
C ASN A 129 14.49 23.14 4.12
N GLU A 130 13.62 22.13 4.26
CA GLU A 130 14.04 20.77 4.61
C GLU A 130 14.22 19.89 3.36
N LYS A 131 15.43 19.38 3.16
CA LYS A 131 15.80 18.64 1.94
C LYS A 131 15.47 17.15 1.99
N ASP A 132 15.27 16.57 3.17
CA ASP A 132 15.08 15.13 3.36
C ASP A 132 13.95 14.81 4.35
N ILE A 133 12.70 15.05 3.94
CA ILE A 133 11.52 14.59 4.70
C ILE A 133 11.06 13.25 4.13
N LEU A 134 10.95 12.25 5.01
CA LEU A 134 10.34 10.95 4.75
C LEU A 134 9.08 10.83 5.62
N LEU A 135 7.95 10.50 5.01
CA LEU A 135 6.76 10.11 5.75
C LEU A 135 6.75 8.59 5.85
N LEU A 136 6.96 8.07 7.06
CA LEU A 136 7.17 6.64 7.32
C LEU A 136 5.88 5.87 7.60
N SER A 137 4.82 6.57 7.99
CA SER A 137 3.53 5.95 8.30
C SER A 137 2.38 6.93 8.15
N LEU A 138 1.17 6.39 7.94
CA LEU A 138 -0.08 7.13 7.97
C LEU A 138 -1.18 6.27 8.62
N ASP A 139 -2.17 6.93 9.23
CA ASP A 139 -3.38 6.23 9.67
C ASP A 139 -4.61 7.13 9.57
N TRP A 140 -5.77 6.50 9.54
CA TRP A 140 -7.07 7.17 9.48
C TRP A 140 -7.66 7.30 10.88
N SER A 141 -8.06 8.51 11.26
CA SER A 141 -8.87 8.68 12.46
C SER A 141 -10.23 8.00 12.26
N THR A 142 -10.61 7.12 13.18
CA THR A 142 -11.89 6.40 13.10
C THR A 142 -13.08 7.21 13.61
N GLY A 143 -12.85 8.43 14.11
CA GLY A 143 -13.91 9.34 14.58
C GLY A 143 -14.79 8.79 15.71
N LYS A 144 -14.45 7.63 16.31
CA LYS A 144 -15.14 7.04 17.47
C LYS A 144 -14.78 7.82 18.73
N TYR A 145 -15.29 9.03 18.84
CA TYR A 145 -15.28 9.76 20.09
C TYR A 145 -16.50 9.29 20.89
N SER A 146 -16.27 8.62 22.01
CA SER A 146 -17.34 8.31 22.96
C SER A 146 -17.98 9.62 23.41
N ILE A 147 -19.25 9.84 23.05
CA ILE A 147 -20.02 10.94 23.63
C ILE A 147 -20.27 10.56 25.09
N ILE A 148 -19.56 11.20 26.01
CA ILE A 148 -19.93 11.13 27.44
C ILE A 148 -21.17 12.02 27.58
N THR A 149 -22.35 11.42 27.59
CA THR A 149 -23.56 12.10 28.03
C THR A 149 -23.53 12.20 29.56
N ASN A 150 -23.43 13.43 30.07
CA ASN A 150 -23.64 13.77 31.49
C ASN A 150 -25.11 13.60 31.88
#